data_AF-A0A8C6FIR1-F1
#
_entry.id   AF-A0A8C6FIR1-F1
#
_cell.length_a   1.000
_cell.length_b   1.000
_cell.length_c   1.000
_cell.angle_alpha   90.00
_cell.angle_beta   90.00
_cell.angle_gamma   90.00
#
_symmetry.space_group_name_H-M   'P 1'
#
loop_
_entity.id
_entity.type
_entity.pdbx_description
1 polymer ?
#
loop_
_entity_poly.entity_id
_entity_poly.type
_entity_poly.pdbx_seq_one_letter_code
_entity_poly.pdbx_strand_id
1 'polypeptide(L)'
;MGGPHPRSPRLEGGAEPSFLPPSSSVRTALGRCVPPSMQGNTKKMGVMTDVHRRFLQLLMTHGVLEECDIKRLQKHCYKVHDCNATIEKLEDFINNINSVLESLYIEIKKGVTEDDGRPIYALVNLATTSISKMASDFAENELDLFRKALELIIDSDTGFASSTNILNLVDQLKGKKMRKKEAEHVLQKFVQNKWLIEKEGEFTLHGRAILEMDQYIRETYPDAVKVCNICRGLLIQGQSCETCGIRMHLPCVAKYFQASSEPHCPHCNDYWPHEVPEVFNPEKERETGLSRSNKRSSRSRQH
;
A
#
# COMPACT_ATOMS: atom_id res chain seq x y z
N MET A 1 19.48 -57.84 -57.71
CA MET A 1 19.12 -58.32 -56.35
C MET A 1 18.37 -57.18 -55.67
N GLY A 2 17.06 -56.97 -55.83
CA GLY A 2 15.95 -57.89 -55.57
C GLY A 2 15.33 -57.52 -54.22
N GLY A 3 14.26 -56.69 -54.22
CA GLY A 3 13.48 -56.28 -53.03
C GLY A 3 12.61 -57.42 -52.43
N PRO A 4 11.50 -57.18 -51.71
CA PRO A 4 10.64 -55.97 -51.73
C PRO A 4 9.98 -55.51 -50.38
N HIS A 5 9.23 -54.40 -50.48
CA HIS A 5 8.22 -53.84 -49.54
C HIS A 5 7.11 -54.83 -49.08
N PRO A 6 6.31 -54.45 -48.06
CA PRO A 6 4.95 -53.90 -48.29
C PRO A 6 4.62 -52.68 -47.37
N ARG A 7 4.03 -51.58 -47.87
CA ARG A 7 2.60 -51.24 -48.14
C ARG A 7 1.74 -50.88 -46.91
N SER A 8 1.27 -49.63 -46.91
CA SER A 8 0.08 -49.12 -46.20
C SER A 8 -1.22 -49.76 -46.73
N PRO A 9 -2.34 -49.62 -45.98
CA PRO A 9 -3.54 -49.06 -46.59
C PRO A 9 -4.28 -48.01 -45.74
N ARG A 10 -5.21 -47.35 -46.45
CA ARG A 10 -6.06 -46.16 -46.20
C ARG A 10 -7.28 -46.40 -45.28
N LEU A 11 -7.73 -45.28 -44.69
CA LEU A 11 -9.11 -44.74 -44.50
C LEU A 11 -10.28 -45.70 -44.23
N GLU A 12 -10.97 -45.48 -43.10
CA GLU A 12 -12.42 -45.28 -42.86
C GLU A 12 -12.54 -44.61 -41.47
N GLY A 13 -13.43 -43.70 -41.08
CA GLY A 13 -14.78 -43.35 -41.54
C GLY A 13 -15.70 -43.28 -40.29
N GLY A 14 -16.25 -42.10 -39.97
CA GLY A 14 -17.35 -41.89 -39.00
C GLY A 14 -16.96 -41.81 -37.52
N ALA A 15 -17.62 -41.06 -36.64
CA ALA A 15 -18.72 -40.10 -36.75
C ALA A 15 -18.76 -39.31 -35.41
N GLU A 16 -19.02 -38.01 -35.46
CA GLU A 16 -19.47 -37.23 -34.30
C GLU A 16 -20.80 -37.78 -33.75
N PRO A 17 -21.08 -37.70 -32.45
CA PRO A 17 -22.44 -37.69 -31.94
C PRO A 17 -22.84 -36.26 -31.60
N SER A 18 -23.41 -35.59 -32.60
CA SER A 18 -24.35 -34.49 -32.43
C SER A 18 -25.63 -35.06 -31.79
N PHE A 19 -25.99 -34.58 -30.60
CA PHE A 19 -27.25 -34.93 -29.94
C PHE A 19 -28.16 -33.70 -29.81
N LEU A 20 -29.08 -33.60 -30.76
CA LEU A 20 -30.39 -32.94 -30.72
C LEU A 20 -31.22 -33.59 -31.86
N PRO A 21 -32.57 -33.57 -31.90
CA PRO A 21 -33.61 -33.11 -30.94
C PRO A 21 -34.69 -34.25 -30.77
N PRO A 22 -36.00 -34.05 -30.46
CA PRO A 22 -36.94 -33.15 -31.16
C PRO A 22 -37.85 -32.31 -30.24
N SER A 23 -38.36 -31.24 -30.85
CA SER A 23 -39.48 -30.43 -30.41
C SER A 23 -40.80 -31.18 -30.43
N SER A 24 -41.65 -30.95 -29.42
CA SER A 24 -43.11 -30.99 -29.62
C SER A 24 -43.77 -29.92 -28.75
N SER A 25 -44.57 -29.09 -29.42
CA SER A 25 -45.41 -28.05 -28.83
C SER A 25 -46.62 -28.66 -28.14
N VAL A 26 -46.91 -28.23 -26.91
CA VAL A 26 -48.29 -28.09 -26.42
C VAL A 26 -48.40 -26.76 -25.68
N ARG A 27 -49.37 -25.96 -26.12
CA ARG A 27 -49.74 -24.64 -25.59
C ARG A 27 -50.45 -24.72 -24.23
N THR A 28 -50.54 -23.56 -23.57
CA THR A 28 -51.45 -23.16 -22.46
C THR A 28 -50.90 -23.52 -21.07
N ALA A 29 -50.83 -22.67 -20.05
CA ALA A 29 -51.61 -21.49 -19.70
C ALA A 29 -50.79 -20.47 -18.87
N LEU A 30 -51.28 -19.23 -18.88
CA LEU A 30 -50.80 -18.04 -18.20
C LEU A 30 -50.68 -18.22 -16.67
N GLY A 31 -49.49 -17.95 -16.13
CA GLY A 31 -49.25 -17.66 -14.72
C GLY A 31 -48.10 -16.67 -14.60
N ARG A 32 -48.42 -15.39 -14.38
CA ARG A 32 -47.43 -14.32 -14.16
C ARG A 32 -46.71 -14.58 -12.84
N CYS A 33 -45.50 -15.12 -12.89
CA CYS A 33 -44.55 -15.02 -11.79
C CYS A 33 -43.65 -13.81 -12.04
N VAL A 34 -43.96 -12.72 -11.35
CA VAL A 34 -43.08 -11.55 -11.23
C VAL A 34 -41.81 -11.99 -10.50
N PRO A 35 -40.60 -11.76 -11.03
CA PRO A 35 -39.38 -12.06 -10.29
C PRO A 35 -39.29 -11.13 -9.07
N PRO A 36 -38.90 -11.64 -7.89
CA PRO A 36 -38.75 -10.80 -6.72
C PRO A 36 -37.68 -9.75 -6.99
N SER A 37 -38.03 -8.51 -6.67
CA SER A 37 -37.19 -7.34 -6.72
C SER A 37 -35.75 -7.68 -6.33
N MET A 38 -34.83 -7.48 -7.26
CA MET A 38 -33.44 -7.20 -6.94
C MET A 38 -33.46 -6.10 -5.88
N GLN A 39 -33.24 -6.48 -4.62
CA GLN A 39 -32.81 -5.54 -3.60
C GLN A 39 -31.44 -5.08 -4.06
N GLY A 40 -31.45 -4.07 -4.94
CA GLY A 40 -30.30 -3.22 -5.14
C GLY A 40 -29.94 -2.74 -3.76
N ASN A 41 -28.81 -3.24 -3.25
CA ASN A 41 -28.16 -2.67 -2.09
C ASN A 41 -27.94 -1.21 -2.46
N THR A 42 -28.86 -0.33 -2.03
CA THR A 42 -28.71 1.11 -2.22
C THR A 42 -27.55 1.48 -1.32
N LYS A 43 -26.32 1.33 -1.83
CA LYS A 43 -25.16 2.05 -1.33
C LYS A 43 -25.64 3.48 -1.23
N LYS A 44 -25.76 3.99 0.00
CA LYS A 44 -26.03 5.42 0.22
C LYS A 44 -25.01 6.16 -0.64
N MET A 45 -25.49 6.84 -1.68
CA MET A 45 -24.63 7.69 -2.48
C MET A 45 -24.03 8.71 -1.50
N GLY A 46 -22.72 8.66 -1.30
CA GLY A 46 -22.06 9.54 -0.34
C GLY A 46 -22.38 11.00 -0.65
N VAL A 47 -22.71 11.77 0.37
CA VAL A 47 -22.98 13.20 0.20
C VAL A 47 -21.66 13.94 0.24
N MET A 48 -21.29 14.56 -0.88
CA MET A 48 -20.03 15.31 -1.01
C MET A 48 -20.25 16.81 -0.75
N THR A 49 -20.03 17.24 0.48
CA THR A 49 -20.09 18.66 0.89
C THR A 49 -18.73 19.37 0.74
N ASP A 50 -18.71 20.70 0.93
CA ASP A 50 -17.48 21.50 0.84
C ASP A 50 -16.44 21.14 1.92
N VAL A 51 -16.86 20.66 3.10
CA VAL A 51 -15.93 20.16 4.12
C VAL A 51 -15.12 18.98 3.59
N HIS A 52 -15.75 18.08 2.84
CA HIS A 52 -15.11 16.90 2.25
C HIS A 52 -14.17 17.31 1.11
N ARG A 53 -14.59 18.26 0.25
CA ARG A 53 -13.75 18.75 -0.85
C ARG A 53 -12.50 19.45 -0.34
N ARG A 54 -12.65 20.30 0.68
CA ARG A 54 -11.51 20.98 1.31
C ARG A 54 -10.57 20.00 2.01
N PHE A 55 -11.14 19.00 2.67
CA PHE A 55 -10.38 17.92 3.29
C PHE A 55 -9.50 17.19 2.25
N LEU A 56 -10.08 16.80 1.11
CA LEU A 56 -9.32 16.13 0.04
C LEU A 56 -8.23 17.02 -0.54
N GLN A 57 -8.50 18.31 -0.79
CA GLN A 57 -7.48 19.24 -1.27
C GLN A 57 -6.27 19.29 -0.34
N LEU A 58 -6.52 19.43 0.96
CA LEU A 58 -5.45 19.51 1.95
C LEU A 58 -4.71 18.16 2.08
N LEU A 59 -5.43 17.03 2.05
CA LEU A 59 -4.82 15.71 2.05
C LEU A 59 -3.87 15.51 0.84
N MET A 60 -4.28 15.94 -0.36
CA MET A 60 -3.44 15.86 -1.55
C MET A 60 -2.19 16.74 -1.46
N THR A 61 -2.29 17.93 -0.85
CA THR A 61 -1.12 18.81 -0.68
C THR A 61 -0.08 18.25 0.30
N HIS A 62 -0.52 17.52 1.32
CA HIS A 62 0.38 16.87 2.28
C HIS A 62 0.89 15.51 1.78
N GLY A 63 0.14 14.85 0.89
CA GLY A 63 0.44 13.52 0.35
C GLY A 63 0.06 12.38 1.30
N VAL A 64 0.45 12.48 2.57
CA VAL A 64 0.16 11.52 3.64
C VAL A 64 0.06 12.26 4.98
N LEU A 65 -0.83 11.82 5.85
CA LEU A 65 -1.01 12.40 7.19
C LEU A 65 -1.21 11.31 8.24
N GLU A 66 -0.73 11.57 9.45
CA GLU A 66 -0.99 10.73 10.62
C GLU A 66 -2.45 10.88 11.10
N GLU A 67 -2.95 9.89 11.83
CA GLU A 67 -4.33 9.92 12.35
C GLU A 67 -4.63 11.15 13.22
N CYS A 68 -3.64 11.63 14.00
CA CYS A 68 -3.81 12.81 14.83
C CYS A 68 -4.00 14.09 14.00
N ASP A 69 -3.23 14.23 12.92
CA ASP A 69 -3.29 15.36 12.01
C ASP A 69 -4.52 15.30 11.12
N ILE A 70 -4.97 14.11 10.73
CA ILE A 70 -6.23 13.94 10.00
C ILE A 70 -7.43 14.32 10.84
N LYS A 71 -7.47 13.94 12.12
CA LYS A 71 -8.52 14.40 13.04
C LYS A 71 -8.49 15.92 13.20
N ARG A 72 -7.29 16.52 13.25
CA ARG A 72 -7.12 18.00 13.26
C ARG A 72 -7.63 18.63 11.97
N LEU A 73 -7.33 18.02 10.83
CA LEU A 73 -7.74 18.48 9.51
C LEU A 73 -9.25 18.42 9.33
N GLN A 74 -9.88 17.32 9.72
CA GLN A 74 -11.33 17.15 9.72
C GLN A 74 -12.00 18.27 10.54
N LYS A 75 -11.55 18.47 11.80
CA LYS A 75 -12.05 19.54 12.68
C LYS A 75 -11.85 20.93 12.07
N HIS A 76 -10.72 21.17 11.43
CA HIS A 76 -10.44 22.44 10.76
C HIS A 76 -11.41 22.69 9.60
N CYS A 77 -11.69 21.67 8.77
CA CYS A 77 -12.61 21.79 7.65
C CYS A 77 -14.04 22.10 8.12
N TYR A 78 -14.52 21.40 9.15
CA TYR A 78 -15.82 21.69 9.78
C TYR A 78 -15.85 23.12 10.34
N LYS A 79 -14.81 23.57 11.06
CA LYS A 79 -14.77 24.93 11.60
C LYS A 79 -14.87 26.02 10.52
N VAL A 80 -14.31 25.78 9.33
CA VAL A 80 -14.28 26.77 8.24
C VAL A 80 -15.58 26.79 7.43
N HIS A 81 -16.15 25.62 7.12
CA HIS A 81 -17.27 25.51 6.18
C HIS A 81 -18.61 25.13 6.81
N ASP A 82 -18.62 24.57 8.01
CA ASP A 82 -19.85 24.14 8.70
C ASP A 82 -19.66 24.17 10.23
N CYS A 83 -19.62 25.38 10.80
CA CYS A 83 -19.27 25.63 12.19
C CYS A 83 -20.27 25.09 13.22
N ASN A 84 -21.48 24.72 12.79
CA ASN A 84 -22.58 24.27 13.64
C ASN A 84 -22.86 22.76 13.52
N ALA A 85 -22.22 22.05 12.59
CA ALA A 85 -22.41 20.61 12.44
C ALA A 85 -21.67 19.81 13.53
N THR A 86 -22.28 18.68 13.92
CA THR A 86 -21.62 17.71 14.80
C THR A 86 -20.52 17.02 14.02
N ILE A 87 -19.29 17.05 14.55
CA ILE A 87 -18.16 16.36 13.92
C ILE A 87 -18.39 14.85 14.00
N GLU A 88 -18.60 14.24 12.84
CA GLU A 88 -18.74 12.79 12.69
C GLU A 88 -17.47 12.05 13.10
N LYS A 89 -17.60 10.75 13.43
CA LYS A 89 -16.44 9.90 13.65
C LYS A 89 -15.59 9.87 12.37
N LEU A 90 -14.27 9.84 12.54
CA LEU A 90 -13.35 9.89 11.42
C LEU A 90 -13.59 8.75 10.40
N GLU A 91 -13.88 7.55 10.90
CA GLU A 91 -14.13 6.37 10.06
C GLU A 91 -15.38 6.55 9.19
N ASP A 92 -16.48 7.03 9.78
CA ASP A 92 -17.72 7.31 9.05
C ASP A 92 -17.52 8.40 7.98
N PHE A 93 -16.77 9.46 8.34
CA PHE A 93 -16.42 10.55 7.44
C PHE A 93 -15.58 10.07 6.24
N ILE A 94 -14.56 9.23 6.49
CA ILE A 94 -13.73 8.65 5.43
C ILE A 94 -14.54 7.70 4.56
N ASN A 95 -15.39 6.84 5.15
CA ASN A 95 -16.24 5.91 4.41
C ASN A 95 -17.23 6.65 3.51
N ASN A 96 -17.79 7.78 3.97
CA ASN A 96 -18.62 8.64 3.14
C ASN A 96 -17.84 9.17 1.93
N ILE A 97 -16.64 9.70 2.13
CA ILE A 97 -15.79 10.17 1.03
C ILE A 97 -15.46 9.03 0.07
N ASN A 98 -14.99 7.90 0.58
CA ASN A 98 -14.59 6.75 -0.24
C ASN A 98 -15.74 6.24 -1.10
N SER A 99 -16.99 6.25 -0.60
CA SER A 99 -18.16 5.87 -1.41
C SER A 99 -18.38 6.75 -2.65
N VAL A 100 -17.96 8.02 -2.61
CA VAL A 100 -18.01 8.92 -3.76
C VAL A 100 -16.80 8.70 -4.67
N LEU A 101 -15.63 8.48 -4.08
CA LEU A 101 -14.37 8.27 -4.79
C LEU A 101 -14.26 6.91 -5.50
N GLU A 102 -15.10 5.93 -5.13
CA GLU A 102 -15.20 4.63 -5.82
C GLU A 102 -15.37 4.80 -7.34
N SER A 103 -16.14 5.80 -7.78
CA SER A 103 -16.35 6.10 -9.20
C SER A 103 -15.08 6.54 -9.95
N LEU A 104 -14.08 7.01 -9.22
CA LEU A 104 -12.78 7.47 -9.73
C LEU A 104 -11.67 6.44 -9.54
N TYR A 105 -11.99 5.25 -8.99
CA TYR A 105 -11.01 4.22 -8.63
C TYR A 105 -9.88 4.75 -7.73
N ILE A 106 -10.21 5.67 -6.82
CA ILE A 106 -9.27 6.16 -5.80
C ILE A 106 -9.92 6.03 -4.43
N GLU A 107 -9.11 5.85 -3.38
CA GLU A 107 -9.61 5.78 -2.02
C GLU A 107 -8.64 6.43 -1.03
N ILE A 108 -9.18 6.94 0.07
CA ILE A 108 -8.40 7.27 1.26
C ILE A 108 -8.16 5.96 1.99
N LYS A 109 -6.91 5.49 1.95
CA LYS A 109 -6.50 4.22 2.56
C LYS A 109 -5.79 4.48 3.88
N LYS A 110 -6.18 3.73 4.91
CA LYS A 110 -5.46 3.66 6.19
C LYS A 110 -4.31 2.66 6.07
N GLY A 111 -3.12 3.07 6.47
CA GLY A 111 -1.94 2.21 6.62
C GLY A 111 -1.32 2.33 8.01
N VAL A 112 -0.33 1.50 8.26
CA VAL A 112 0.54 1.59 9.44
C VAL A 112 1.97 1.71 8.95
N THR A 113 2.78 2.56 9.60
CA THR A 113 4.21 2.63 9.34
C THR A 113 4.90 1.33 9.76
N GLU A 114 5.94 0.92 9.04
CA GLU A 114 6.63 -0.34 9.32
C GLU A 114 7.64 -0.24 10.48
N ASP A 115 8.04 0.97 10.88
CA ASP A 115 9.00 1.19 11.95
C ASP A 115 8.35 1.23 13.34
N ASP A 116 7.36 2.09 13.54
CA ASP A 116 6.74 2.30 14.86
C ASP A 116 5.23 2.03 14.91
N GLY A 117 4.59 1.72 13.78
CA GLY A 117 3.18 1.33 13.74
C GLY A 117 2.20 2.49 13.83
N ARG A 118 2.63 3.73 13.57
CA ARG A 118 1.74 4.90 13.48
C ARG A 118 0.69 4.71 12.39
N PRO A 119 -0.59 4.99 12.67
CA PRO A 119 -1.62 5.02 11.66
C PRO A 119 -1.45 6.25 10.75
N ILE A 120 -1.26 5.99 9.46
CA ILE A 120 -1.16 7.00 8.41
C ILE A 120 -2.29 6.84 7.41
N TYR A 121 -2.68 7.91 6.74
CA TYR A 121 -3.62 7.84 5.63
C TYR A 121 -3.11 8.64 4.44
N ALA A 122 -3.35 8.07 3.26
CA ALA A 122 -2.98 8.67 1.98
C ALA A 122 -4.12 8.43 0.98
N LEU A 123 -4.17 9.28 -0.04
CA LEU A 123 -5.06 9.08 -1.19
C LEU A 123 -4.36 8.17 -2.20
N VAL A 124 -4.86 6.94 -2.31
CA VAL A 124 -4.30 5.84 -3.10
C VAL A 124 -5.13 5.64 -4.36
N ASN A 125 -4.45 5.32 -5.47
CA ASN A 125 -5.10 4.91 -6.70
C ASN A 125 -5.28 3.39 -6.69
N LEU A 126 -6.49 2.92 -6.97
CA LEU A 126 -6.82 1.49 -7.09
C LEU A 126 -6.44 0.93 -8.46
N ALA A 127 -6.16 1.79 -9.45
CA ALA A 127 -5.64 1.35 -10.73
C ALA A 127 -4.17 0.90 -10.62
N THR A 128 -3.82 -0.13 -11.38
CA THR A 128 -2.53 -0.86 -11.27
C THR A 128 -1.30 -0.04 -11.69
N THR A 129 -1.47 1.16 -12.26
CA THR A 129 -0.36 2.02 -12.71
C THR A 129 -0.02 3.10 -11.69
N SER A 130 0.33 2.73 -10.46
CA SER A 130 0.61 3.70 -9.38
C SER A 130 1.87 4.55 -9.59
N ILE A 131 2.79 4.14 -10.49
CA ILE A 131 3.90 5.00 -10.96
C ILE A 131 3.38 6.30 -11.59
N SER A 132 2.16 6.33 -12.14
CA SER A 132 1.62 7.50 -12.84
C SER A 132 1.57 8.76 -11.98
N LYS A 133 1.43 8.64 -10.65
CA LYS A 133 1.40 9.80 -9.76
C LYS A 133 2.78 10.44 -9.63
N MET A 134 3.83 9.63 -9.44
CA MET A 134 5.21 10.13 -9.50
C MET A 134 5.57 10.61 -10.90
N ALA A 135 5.07 9.94 -11.94
CA ALA A 135 5.40 10.30 -13.33
C ALA A 135 4.95 11.70 -13.73
N SER A 136 3.97 12.27 -13.02
CA SER A 136 3.53 13.66 -13.23
C SER A 136 4.43 14.69 -12.53
N ASP A 137 5.11 14.29 -11.44
CA ASP A 137 5.89 15.19 -10.56
C ASP A 137 7.40 15.15 -10.83
N PHE A 138 7.88 14.12 -11.55
CA PHE A 138 9.30 13.82 -11.73
C PHE A 138 9.66 13.56 -13.19
N ALA A 139 10.87 13.94 -13.57
CA ALA A 139 11.41 13.67 -14.90
C ALA A 139 11.75 12.18 -15.08
N GLU A 140 11.86 11.72 -16.33
CA GLU A 140 12.09 10.30 -16.65
C GLU A 140 13.33 9.71 -15.97
N ASN A 141 14.42 10.48 -15.92
CA ASN A 141 15.67 10.09 -15.26
C ASN A 141 15.55 10.07 -13.73
N GLU A 142 14.77 10.97 -13.14
CA GLU A 142 14.44 10.95 -11.70
C GLU A 142 13.61 9.70 -11.37
N LEU A 143 12.61 9.36 -12.20
CA LEU A 143 11.80 8.16 -12.02
C LEU A 143 12.63 6.88 -12.16
N ASP A 144 13.59 6.86 -13.07
CA ASP A 144 14.49 5.71 -13.22
C ASP A 144 15.42 5.55 -12.02
N LEU A 145 15.87 6.66 -11.44
CA LEU A 145 16.63 6.65 -10.20
C LEU A 145 15.79 6.09 -9.04
N PHE A 146 14.51 6.47 -8.95
CA PHE A 146 13.61 5.91 -7.97
C PHE A 146 13.41 4.40 -8.16
N ARG A 147 13.24 3.92 -9.39
CA ARG A 147 13.13 2.47 -9.68
C ARG A 147 14.39 1.71 -9.27
N LYS A 148 15.57 2.24 -9.59
CA LYS A 148 16.86 1.65 -9.21
C LYS A 148 17.06 1.63 -7.69
N ALA A 149 16.64 2.69 -6.98
CA ALA A 149 16.66 2.70 -5.52
C ALA A 149 15.65 1.70 -4.93
N LEU A 150 14.45 1.60 -5.51
CA LEU A 150 13.42 0.64 -5.12
C LEU A 150 13.90 -0.81 -5.28
N GLU A 151 14.55 -1.15 -6.39
CA GLU A 151 15.17 -2.48 -6.61
C GLU A 151 16.13 -2.82 -5.46
N LEU A 152 17.07 -1.92 -5.15
CA LEU A 152 18.03 -2.11 -4.05
C LEU A 152 17.36 -2.26 -2.68
N ILE A 153 16.30 -1.50 -2.42
CA ILE A 153 15.54 -1.54 -1.16
C ILE A 153 14.80 -2.88 -1.02
N ILE A 154 14.17 -3.36 -2.09
CA ILE A 154 13.42 -4.63 -2.08
C ILE A 154 14.38 -5.80 -1.89
N ASP A 155 15.51 -5.81 -2.59
CA ASP A 155 16.50 -6.89 -2.49
C ASP A 155 17.18 -6.91 -1.12
N SER A 156 17.42 -5.75 -0.52
CA SER A 156 18.07 -5.59 0.79
C SER A 156 17.37 -6.34 1.92
N ASP A 157 18.10 -7.11 2.72
CA ASP A 157 17.53 -7.87 3.84
C ASP A 157 16.93 -6.99 4.93
N THR A 158 17.51 -5.80 5.16
CA THR A 158 17.04 -4.83 6.15
C THR A 158 15.91 -3.95 5.62
N GLY A 159 15.71 -3.91 4.30
CA GLY A 159 14.83 -2.94 3.65
C GLY A 159 15.44 -1.55 3.50
N PHE A 160 16.77 -1.44 3.60
CA PHE A 160 17.51 -0.19 3.44
C PHE A 160 18.56 -0.31 2.34
N ALA A 161 18.76 0.77 1.58
CA ALA A 161 19.79 0.89 0.55
C ALA A 161 20.68 2.09 0.83
N SER A 162 22.00 1.88 0.86
CA SER A 162 22.95 2.97 1.11
C SER A 162 22.94 4.00 -0.02
N SER A 163 23.13 5.27 0.33
CA SER A 163 23.33 6.37 -0.63
C SER A 163 24.38 6.02 -1.68
N THR A 164 25.50 5.43 -1.27
CA THR A 164 26.60 5.06 -2.17
C THR A 164 26.20 4.00 -3.19
N ASN A 165 25.43 2.98 -2.80
CA ASN A 165 24.96 1.95 -3.72
C ASN A 165 24.01 2.54 -4.76
N ILE A 166 23.08 3.41 -4.34
CA ILE A 166 22.15 4.07 -5.24
C ILE A 166 22.89 4.99 -6.23
N LEU A 167 23.85 5.79 -5.73
CA LEU A 167 24.59 6.76 -6.57
C LEU A 167 25.53 6.10 -7.58
N ASN A 168 25.91 4.83 -7.38
CA ASN A 168 26.69 4.08 -8.36
C ASN A 168 25.86 3.63 -9.57
N LEU A 169 24.53 3.65 -9.47
CA LEU A 169 23.62 3.33 -10.58
C LEU A 169 23.29 4.54 -11.46
N VAL A 170 23.78 5.75 -11.11
CA VAL A 170 23.47 7.00 -11.83
C VAL A 170 23.91 6.96 -13.30
N ASP A 171 25.03 6.29 -13.60
CA ASP A 171 25.52 6.17 -14.97
C ASP A 171 24.67 5.22 -15.83
N GLN A 172 23.79 4.42 -15.22
CA GLN A 172 22.90 3.46 -15.89
C GLN A 172 21.47 3.99 -16.08
N LEU A 173 21.20 5.23 -15.65
CA LEU A 173 19.87 5.81 -15.71
C LEU A 173 19.40 6.04 -17.15
N LYS A 174 18.14 5.70 -17.41
CA LYS A 174 17.45 6.04 -18.65
C LYS A 174 17.14 7.54 -18.70
N GLY A 175 17.13 8.11 -19.90
CA GLY A 175 16.81 9.52 -20.14
C GLY A 175 18.04 10.44 -20.06
N LYS A 176 17.82 11.66 -19.55
CA LYS A 176 18.86 12.70 -19.50
C LYS A 176 19.96 12.32 -18.50
N LYS A 177 21.22 12.36 -18.95
CA LYS A 177 22.40 12.11 -18.11
C LYS A 177 22.39 13.01 -16.87
N MET A 178 22.44 12.38 -15.71
CA MET A 178 22.44 13.02 -14.39
C MET A 178 23.82 12.85 -13.75
N ARG A 179 24.27 13.82 -12.95
CA ARG A 179 25.51 13.69 -12.15
C ARG A 179 25.18 13.20 -10.73
N LYS A 180 26.15 12.58 -10.04
CA LYS A 180 25.96 12.10 -8.65
C LYS A 180 25.43 13.20 -7.69
N LYS A 181 25.96 14.43 -7.79
CA LYS A 181 25.47 15.57 -7.00
C LYS A 181 24.01 15.95 -7.29
N GLU A 182 23.56 15.76 -8.53
CA GLU A 182 22.16 15.99 -8.91
C GLU A 182 21.28 14.85 -8.39
N ALA A 183 21.75 13.60 -8.48
CA ALA A 183 21.06 12.44 -7.93
C ALA A 183 20.88 12.53 -6.40
N GLU A 184 21.89 13.00 -5.65
CA GLU A 184 21.77 13.29 -4.22
C GLU A 184 20.62 14.27 -3.93
N HIS A 185 20.51 15.33 -4.72
CA HIS A 185 19.42 16.29 -4.58
C HIS A 185 18.05 15.66 -4.88
N VAL A 186 17.97 14.79 -5.87
CA VAL A 186 16.74 14.06 -6.23
C VAL A 186 16.34 13.08 -5.12
N LEU A 187 17.29 12.37 -4.50
CA LEU A 187 17.01 11.52 -3.34
C LEU A 187 16.41 12.33 -2.18
N GLN A 188 16.96 13.51 -1.91
CA GLN A 188 16.41 14.42 -0.91
C GLN A 188 15.01 14.93 -1.30
N LYS A 189 14.74 15.17 -2.59
CA LYS A 189 13.40 15.50 -3.09
C LYS A 189 12.40 14.35 -2.84
N PHE A 190 12.81 13.09 -3.00
CA PHE A 190 11.95 11.94 -2.65
C PHE A 190 11.65 11.87 -1.15
N VAL A 191 12.61 12.20 -0.30
CA VAL A 191 12.39 12.28 1.16
C VAL A 191 11.41 13.40 1.51
N GLN A 192 11.59 14.59 0.93
CA GLN A 192 10.69 15.73 1.14
C GLN A 192 9.25 15.42 0.70
N ASN A 193 9.09 14.74 -0.44
CA ASN A 193 7.80 14.35 -0.98
C ASN A 193 7.22 13.08 -0.35
N LYS A 194 7.85 12.54 0.71
CA LYS A 194 7.38 11.36 1.46
C LYS A 194 7.30 10.09 0.62
N TRP A 195 8.23 9.92 -0.32
CA TRP A 195 8.43 8.67 -1.06
C TRP A 195 9.48 7.79 -0.40
N LEU A 196 10.56 8.40 0.11
CA LEU A 196 11.63 7.71 0.84
C LEU A 196 11.77 8.25 2.26
N ILE A 197 12.43 7.46 3.11
CA ILE A 197 12.90 7.85 4.43
C ILE A 197 14.41 7.63 4.45
N GLU A 198 15.16 8.62 4.93
CA GLU A 198 16.59 8.51 5.16
C GLU A 198 16.88 8.25 6.64
N LYS A 199 17.69 7.23 6.94
CA LYS A 199 18.25 6.96 8.27
C LYS A 199 19.74 6.68 8.09
N GLU A 200 20.59 7.50 8.72
CA GLU A 200 22.05 7.30 8.75
C GLU A 200 22.73 7.16 7.37
N GLY A 201 22.21 7.85 6.35
CA GLY A 201 22.75 7.79 4.98
C GLY A 201 22.27 6.58 4.16
N GLU A 202 21.34 5.80 4.70
CA GLU A 202 20.59 4.77 3.99
C GLU A 202 19.13 5.19 3.78
N PHE A 203 18.52 4.67 2.71
CA PHE A 203 17.16 4.99 2.31
C PHE A 203 16.26 3.75 2.38
N THR A 204 15.03 3.94 2.84
CA THR A 204 13.94 2.95 2.78
C THR A 204 12.68 3.59 2.21
N LEU A 205 11.66 2.78 1.91
CA LEU A 205 10.38 3.30 1.44
C LEU A 205 9.60 3.98 2.57
N HIS A 206 9.02 5.12 2.25
CA HIS A 206 8.05 5.75 3.13
C HIS A 206 6.74 4.96 3.12
N GLY A 207 6.00 4.93 4.24
CA GLY A 207 4.70 4.23 4.32
C GLY A 207 3.67 4.70 3.28
N ARG A 208 3.79 5.95 2.81
CA ARG A 208 3.03 6.48 1.66
C ARG A 208 3.35 5.73 0.37
N ALA A 209 4.64 5.52 0.07
CA ALA A 209 5.06 4.80 -1.12
C ALA A 209 4.55 3.35 -1.10
N ILE A 210 4.61 2.69 0.07
CA ILE A 210 4.06 1.35 0.25
C ILE A 210 2.54 1.36 0.01
N LEU A 211 1.79 2.29 0.61
CA LEU A 211 0.35 2.41 0.42
C LEU A 211 -0.04 2.64 -1.05
N GLU A 212 0.69 3.51 -1.74
CA GLU A 212 0.40 3.86 -3.13
C GLU A 212 0.87 2.78 -4.12
N MET A 213 1.97 2.08 -3.85
CA MET A 213 2.64 1.20 -4.81
C MET A 213 2.66 -0.29 -4.45
N ASP A 214 1.99 -0.73 -3.37
CA ASP A 214 1.95 -2.15 -2.94
C ASP A 214 1.67 -3.11 -4.11
N GLN A 215 0.62 -2.83 -4.88
CA GLN A 215 0.26 -3.67 -6.03
C GLN A 215 1.34 -3.67 -7.12
N TYR A 216 1.82 -2.48 -7.51
CA TYR A 216 2.87 -2.35 -8.52
C TYR A 216 4.15 -3.12 -8.13
N ILE A 217 4.57 -3.00 -6.87
CA ILE A 217 5.78 -3.65 -6.36
C ILE A 217 5.63 -5.18 -6.42
N ARG A 218 4.48 -5.72 -6.02
CA ARG A 218 4.20 -7.15 -6.05
C ARG A 218 4.14 -7.73 -7.47
N GLU A 219 3.56 -6.99 -8.41
CA GLU A 219 3.46 -7.43 -9.81
C GLU A 219 4.80 -7.32 -10.54
N THR A 220 5.63 -6.33 -10.20
CA THR A 220 6.91 -6.07 -10.87
C THR A 220 8.03 -6.94 -10.34
N TYR A 221 8.04 -7.25 -9.03
CA TYR A 221 9.13 -7.96 -8.36
C TYR A 221 8.64 -9.19 -7.55
N PRO A 222 7.87 -10.11 -8.15
CA PRO A 222 7.21 -11.19 -7.42
C PRO A 222 8.17 -12.11 -6.64
N ASP A 223 9.39 -12.28 -7.14
CA ASP A 223 10.38 -13.18 -6.53
C ASP A 223 11.23 -12.52 -5.42
N ALA A 224 11.28 -11.18 -5.38
CA ALA A 224 12.10 -10.43 -4.44
C ALA A 224 11.28 -9.84 -3.27
N VAL A 225 9.96 -9.69 -3.44
CA VAL A 225 9.10 -9.13 -2.40
C VAL A 225 9.03 -10.02 -1.17
N LYS A 226 9.22 -9.40 0.00
CA LYS A 226 9.00 -10.06 1.28
C LYS A 226 7.56 -9.79 1.74
N VAL A 227 6.96 -10.78 2.40
CA VAL A 227 5.59 -10.72 2.88
C VAL A 227 5.55 -11.03 4.36
N CYS A 228 4.80 -10.22 5.12
CA CYS A 228 4.61 -10.44 6.55
C CYS A 228 3.76 -11.69 6.81
N ASN A 229 4.21 -12.56 7.70
CA ASN A 229 3.48 -13.80 8.04
C ASN A 229 2.13 -13.55 8.73
N ILE A 230 1.96 -12.40 9.41
CA ILE A 230 0.74 -12.07 10.16
C ILE A 230 -0.29 -11.35 9.29
N CYS A 231 0.07 -10.19 8.73
CA CYS A 231 -0.89 -9.36 7.99
C CYS A 231 -0.95 -9.69 6.49
N ARG A 232 -0.02 -10.51 5.97
CA ARG A 232 0.16 -10.82 4.53
C ARG A 232 0.40 -9.58 3.64
N GLY A 233 0.67 -8.43 4.25
CA GLY A 233 1.08 -7.19 3.58
C GLY A 233 2.52 -7.25 3.05
N LEU A 234 2.85 -6.36 2.11
CA LEU A 234 4.20 -6.17 1.61
C LEU A 234 5.07 -5.73 2.79
N LEU A 235 6.25 -6.33 2.91
CA LEU A 235 7.20 -6.06 3.98
C LEU A 235 8.48 -5.51 3.36
N ILE A 236 8.79 -4.26 3.66
CA ILE A 236 10.08 -3.66 3.31
C ILE A 236 11.07 -3.87 4.45
N GLN A 237 10.70 -3.45 5.66
CA GLN A 237 11.49 -3.67 6.87
C GLN A 237 10.72 -4.50 7.91
N GLY A 238 11.45 -5.33 8.66
CA GLY A 238 10.85 -6.26 9.60
C GLY A 238 11.88 -7.08 10.36
N GLN A 239 11.38 -7.93 11.26
CA GLN A 239 12.19 -8.95 11.92
C GLN A 239 11.99 -10.29 11.22
N SER A 240 13.03 -11.13 11.24
CA SER A 240 13.01 -12.46 10.62
C SER A 240 13.34 -13.56 11.62
N CYS A 241 12.72 -14.72 11.47
CA CYS A 241 13.07 -15.90 12.25
C CYS A 241 14.34 -16.54 11.68
N GLU A 242 15.34 -16.79 12.54
CA GLU A 242 16.61 -17.41 12.13
C GLU A 242 16.45 -18.87 11.68
N THR A 243 15.45 -19.58 12.23
CA THR A 243 15.25 -21.01 11.98
C THR A 243 14.49 -21.30 10.68
N CYS A 244 13.41 -20.55 10.41
CA CYS A 244 12.53 -20.81 9.25
C CYS A 244 12.44 -19.65 8.25
N GLY A 245 13.08 -18.52 8.52
CA GLY A 245 13.15 -17.39 7.58
C GLY A 245 11.86 -16.58 7.41
N ILE A 246 10.78 -16.87 8.15
CA ILE A 246 9.56 -16.04 8.10
C ILE A 246 9.88 -14.61 8.52
N ARG A 247 9.19 -13.64 7.92
CA ARG A 247 9.35 -12.22 8.24
C ARG A 247 8.06 -11.62 8.77
N MET A 248 8.20 -10.67 9.70
CA MET A 248 7.07 -9.97 10.32
C MET A 248 7.41 -8.49 10.45
N HIS A 249 6.44 -7.61 10.17
CA HIS A 249 6.58 -6.17 10.45
C HIS A 249 6.77 -5.94 11.95
N LEU A 250 7.54 -4.92 12.34
CA LEU A 250 7.74 -4.57 13.76
C LEU A 250 6.40 -4.38 14.51
N PRO A 251 5.39 -3.66 13.98
CA PRO A 251 4.09 -3.54 14.62
C PRO A 251 3.31 -4.87 14.72
N CYS A 252 3.53 -5.79 13.77
CA CYS A 252 2.91 -7.11 13.81
C CYS A 252 3.55 -7.98 14.90
N VAL A 253 4.87 -7.94 15.05
CA VAL A 253 5.62 -8.58 16.15
C VAL A 253 5.13 -8.04 17.49
N ALA A 254 5.10 -6.70 17.64
CA ALA A 254 4.67 -6.03 18.85
C ALA A 254 3.27 -6.49 19.29
N LYS A 255 2.31 -6.53 18.36
CA LYS A 255 0.94 -6.94 18.64
C LYS A 255 0.81 -8.43 18.91
N TYR A 256 1.54 -9.27 18.17
CA TYR A 256 1.46 -10.72 18.31
C TYR A 256 2.07 -11.22 19.63
N PHE A 257 3.20 -10.62 20.05
CA PHE A 257 3.90 -11.01 21.28
C PHE A 257 3.57 -10.14 22.50
N GLN A 258 2.63 -9.18 22.39
CA GLN A 258 2.31 -8.22 23.45
C GLN A 258 2.05 -8.85 24.83
N ALA A 259 1.39 -10.02 24.86
CA ALA A 259 1.03 -10.72 26.08
C ALA A 259 1.91 -11.95 26.36
N SER A 260 2.94 -12.21 25.54
CA SER A 260 3.81 -13.37 25.70
C SER A 260 5.06 -13.02 26.48
N SER A 261 5.30 -13.71 27.60
CA SER A 261 6.58 -13.63 28.32
C SER A 261 7.71 -14.36 27.61
N GLU A 262 7.37 -15.34 26.77
CA GLU A 262 8.32 -16.13 25.97
C GLU A 262 7.88 -16.10 24.50
N PRO A 263 8.39 -15.17 23.69
CA PRO A 263 7.98 -15.04 22.29
C PRO A 263 8.50 -16.23 21.47
N HIS A 264 7.58 -16.93 20.80
CA HIS A 264 7.90 -18.07 19.92
C HIS A 264 7.40 -17.84 18.50
N CYS A 265 8.21 -18.23 17.52
CA CYS A 265 7.91 -18.09 16.10
C CYS A 265 6.57 -18.77 15.75
N PRO A 266 5.60 -18.08 15.12
CA PRO A 266 4.30 -18.65 14.76
C PRO A 266 4.34 -19.79 13.75
N HIS A 267 5.49 -20.02 13.09
CA HIS A 267 5.63 -21.05 12.06
C HIS A 267 6.41 -22.28 12.53
N CYS A 268 7.59 -22.11 13.12
CA CYS A 268 8.43 -23.22 13.58
C CYS A 268 8.40 -23.44 15.10
N ASN A 269 7.71 -22.59 15.85
CA ASN A 269 7.62 -22.63 17.32
C ASN A 269 8.99 -22.55 18.04
N ASP A 270 10.00 -22.02 17.37
CA ASP A 270 11.31 -21.75 17.97
C ASP A 270 11.34 -20.40 18.70
N TYR A 271 12.29 -20.16 19.58
CA TYR A 271 12.40 -18.91 20.33
C TYR A 271 12.60 -17.72 19.38
N TRP A 272 11.92 -16.60 19.65
CA TRP A 272 12.06 -15.39 18.85
C TRP A 272 13.33 -14.63 19.25
N PRO A 273 14.36 -14.53 18.39
CA PRO A 273 15.68 -14.06 18.79
C PRO A 273 15.76 -12.54 18.98
N HIS A 274 14.76 -11.79 18.49
CA HIS A 274 14.76 -10.33 18.48
C HIS A 274 13.98 -9.73 19.65
N GLU A 275 14.33 -8.51 20.04
CA GLU A 275 13.54 -7.73 21.00
C GLU A 275 12.13 -7.48 20.45
N VAL A 276 11.11 -7.75 21.27
CA VAL A 276 9.71 -7.50 20.92
C VAL A 276 9.43 -6.00 21.08
N PRO A 277 9.07 -5.27 20.01
CA PRO A 277 8.77 -3.85 20.12
C PRO A 277 7.50 -3.59 20.94
N GLU A 278 7.39 -2.41 21.56
CA GLU A 278 6.14 -1.99 22.17
C GLU A 278 5.07 -1.67 21.12
N VAL A 279 3.81 -2.02 21.42
CA VAL A 279 2.68 -1.64 20.57
C VAL A 279 2.51 -0.11 20.60
N PHE A 280 2.35 0.48 19.42
CA PHE A 280 2.07 1.91 19.28
C PHE A 280 0.89 2.34 20.16
N ASN A 281 1.14 3.30 21.05
CA ASN A 281 0.11 3.91 21.89
C ASN A 281 0.06 5.43 21.65
N PRO A 282 -1.02 5.96 21.04
CA PRO A 282 -1.14 7.38 20.74
C PRO A 282 -1.23 8.28 21.98
N GLU A 283 -1.54 7.74 23.17
CA GLU A 283 -1.61 8.50 24.43
C GLU A 283 -0.21 8.75 25.02
N LYS A 284 0.63 7.71 25.07
CA LYS A 284 2.04 7.81 25.52
C LYS A 284 2.84 8.80 24.65
N GLU A 285 2.55 8.87 23.36
CA GLU A 285 3.17 9.82 22.43
C GLU A 285 2.81 11.29 22.71
N ARG A 286 1.58 11.57 23.13
CA ARG A 286 1.17 12.95 23.48
C ARG A 286 1.89 13.42 24.74
N GLU A 287 2.10 12.55 25.72
CA GLU A 287 2.82 12.87 26.95
C GLU A 287 4.33 13.11 26.69
N THR A 288 4.94 12.31 25.82
CA THR A 288 6.34 12.51 25.39
C THR A 288 6.52 13.75 24.51
N GLY A 289 5.54 14.09 23.67
CA GLY A 289 5.52 15.34 22.90
C GLY A 289 5.35 16.60 23.78
N LEU A 290 4.49 16.54 24.80
CA LEU A 290 4.27 17.63 25.76
C LEU A 290 5.50 17.84 26.67
N SER A 291 6.15 16.77 27.11
CA SER A 291 7.38 16.87 27.92
C SER A 291 8.58 17.42 27.12
N ARG A 292 8.71 17.09 25.83
CA ARG A 292 9.69 17.72 24.92
C ARG A 292 9.38 19.20 24.65
N SER A 293 8.11 19.57 24.55
CA SER A 293 7.68 20.96 24.34
C SER A 293 7.90 21.84 25.58
N ASN A 294 7.66 21.32 26.79
CA ASN A 294 7.98 21.99 28.05
C ASN A 294 9.49 22.16 28.30
N LYS A 295 10.33 21.25 27.79
CA LYS A 295 11.80 21.39 27.82
C LYS A 295 12.32 22.45 26.83
N ARG A 296 11.59 22.72 25.75
CA ARG A 296 11.93 23.81 24.81
C ARG A 296 11.49 25.18 25.34
N SER A 297 10.31 25.30 25.95
CA SER A 297 9.85 26.61 26.48
C SER A 297 10.65 27.10 27.68
N SER A 298 11.30 26.19 28.43
CA SER A 298 12.16 26.52 29.57
C SER A 298 13.57 26.98 29.18
N ARG A 299 14.01 26.73 27.94
CA ARG A 299 15.30 27.22 27.42
C ARG A 299 15.24 28.61 26.77
N SER A 300 14.04 29.13 26.49
CA SER A 300 13.86 30.42 25.78
C SER A 300 13.74 31.64 26.69
N ARG A 301 14.05 31.53 27.98
CA ARG A 301 13.94 32.64 28.97
C ARG A 301 15.25 33.08 29.62
N GLN A 302 16.39 32.69 29.05
CA GLN A 302 17.68 33.25 29.44
C GLN A 302 18.34 33.85 28.21
N HIS A 303 18.01 35.12 27.95
CA HIS A 303 18.89 36.14 27.37
C HIS A 303 18.27 37.51 27.58
#